data_AF-A0A973AP90-F1
#
_entry.id   AF-A0A973AP90-F1
#
_cell.length_a   1.000
_cell.length_b   1.000
_cell.length_c   1.000
_cell.angle_alpha   90.00
_cell.angle_beta   90.00
_cell.angle_gamma   90.00
#
_symmetry.space_group_name_H-M   'P 1'
#
loop_
_entity.id
_entity.type
_entity.pdbx_description
1 polymer ?
#
loop_
_entity_poly.entity_id
_entity_poly.type
_entity_poly.pdbx_seq_one_letter_code
_entity_poly.pdbx_strand_id
1 'polypeptide(L)'
;MPRRLLLAAEIVRDVAHSCANSMDAETLKTAAENLEVLATDAAQHNGINLQWNHELAMLGASIRRLAAGLDPEVREPIHPDSPMGSLVTF
;
A
#
# COMPACT_ATOMS: atom_id res chain seq x y z
N MET A 1 2.27 15.83 -8.95
CA MET A 1 1.47 14.61 -8.71
C MET A 1 2.22 13.57 -7.84
N PRO A 2 2.74 13.91 -6.65
CA PRO A 2 3.66 13.01 -5.94
C PRO A 2 2.99 11.78 -5.32
N ARG A 3 1.78 11.97 -4.76
CA ARG A 3 0.99 10.91 -4.10
C ARG A 3 0.66 9.74 -5.03
N ARG A 4 0.46 10.00 -6.32
CA ARG A 4 0.18 8.96 -7.33
C ARG A 4 1.40 8.12 -7.64
N LEU A 5 2.60 8.71 -7.61
CA LEU A 5 3.86 8.00 -7.82
C LEU A 5 4.18 7.10 -6.62
N LEU A 6 3.90 7.58 -5.40
CA LEU A 6 4.01 6.75 -4.19
C LEU A 6 3.07 5.55 -4.21
N LEU A 7 1.81 5.76 -4.61
CA LEU A 7 0.86 4.67 -4.77
C LEU A 7 1.36 3.62 -5.77
N ALA A 8 1.91 4.07 -6.91
CA ALA A 8 2.45 3.17 -7.92
C ALA A 8 3.67 2.39 -7.42
N ALA A 9 4.57 3.03 -6.67
CA ALA A 9 5.73 2.37 -6.07
C ALA A 9 5.31 1.21 -5.15
N GLU A 10 4.30 1.46 -4.31
CA GLU A 10 3.82 0.44 -3.36
C GLU A 10 3.16 -0.74 -4.06
N ILE A 11 2.36 -0.51 -5.10
CA ILE A 11 1.76 -1.58 -5.91
C ILE A 11 2.86 -2.42 -6.58
N VAL A 12 3.86 -1.77 -7.16
CA VAL A 12 4.97 -2.48 -7.82
C VAL A 12 5.75 -3.32 -6.80
N ARG A 13 5.94 -2.81 -5.59
CA ARG A 13 6.60 -3.54 -4.49
C ARG A 13 5.79 -4.75 -4.04
N ASP A 14 4.47 -4.63 -3.93
CA ASP A 14 3.56 -5.73 -3.58
C ASP A 14 3.56 -6.83 -4.64
N VAL A 15 3.53 -6.44 -5.93
CA VAL A 15 3.67 -7.36 -7.06
C VAL A 15 5.05 -8.04 -7.04
N ALA A 16 6.13 -7.30 -6.73
CA ALA A 16 7.46 -7.88 -6.61
C ALA A 16 7.55 -8.95 -5.51
N HIS A 17 6.85 -8.75 -4.39
CA HIS A 17 6.75 -9.75 -3.31
C HIS A 17 6.00 -11.00 -3.76
N SER A 18 4.94 -10.84 -4.56
CA SER A 18 4.20 -11.97 -5.15
C SER A 18 5.05 -12.74 -6.18
N CYS A 19 6.03 -12.09 -6.78
CA CYS A 19 6.96 -12.66 -7.76
C CYS A 19 8.29 -13.15 -7.16
N ALA A 20 8.41 -13.31 -5.83
CA ALA A 20 9.67 -13.47 -5.07
C ALA A 20 10.71 -14.51 -5.58
N ASN A 21 10.34 -15.40 -6.51
CA ASN A 21 11.23 -16.41 -7.10
C ASN A 21 11.60 -16.16 -8.57
N SER A 22 11.25 -15.02 -9.16
CA SER A 22 11.63 -14.67 -10.54
C SER A 22 12.69 -13.56 -10.60
N MET A 23 13.49 -13.57 -11.66
CA MET A 23 14.46 -12.51 -11.97
C MET A 23 13.77 -11.13 -12.13
N ASP A 24 12.46 -11.14 -12.36
CA ASP A 24 11.64 -9.95 -12.50
C ASP A 24 11.38 -9.25 -11.15
N ALA A 25 11.47 -9.96 -10.01
CA ALA A 25 11.25 -9.38 -8.69
C ALA A 25 12.24 -8.26 -8.35
N GLU A 26 13.53 -8.45 -8.66
CA GLU A 26 14.56 -7.42 -8.43
C GLU A 26 14.40 -6.22 -9.36
N THR A 27 13.97 -6.46 -10.60
CA THR A 27 13.64 -5.39 -11.56
C THR A 27 12.46 -4.56 -11.08
N LEU A 28 11.43 -5.21 -10.53
CA LEU A 28 10.26 -4.54 -9.96
C LEU A 28 10.60 -3.77 -8.69
N LYS A 29 11.42 -4.32 -7.79
CA LYS A 29 11.91 -3.57 -6.61
C LYS A 29 12.65 -2.30 -7.02
N THR A 30 13.54 -2.39 -8.00
CA THR A 30 14.27 -1.24 -8.55
C THR A 30 13.31 -0.21 -9.16
N ALA A 31 12.28 -0.66 -9.86
CA ALA A 31 11.24 0.22 -10.41
C ALA A 31 10.44 0.94 -9.32
N ALA A 32 10.10 0.26 -8.21
CA ALA A 32 9.43 0.87 -7.06
C ALA A 32 10.29 1.96 -6.40
N GLU A 33 11.58 1.70 -6.20
CA GLU A 33 12.53 2.67 -5.64
C GLU A 33 12.65 3.92 -6.52
N ASN A 34 12.77 3.74 -7.84
CA ASN A 34 12.81 4.85 -8.79
C ASN A 34 11.54 5.72 -8.72
N LEU A 35 10.36 5.11 -8.54
CA LEU A 35 9.10 5.83 -8.39
C LEU A 35 9.05 6.64 -7.08
N GLU A 36 9.65 6.16 -5.99
CA GLU A 36 9.77 6.91 -4.73
C GLU A 36 10.70 8.10 -4.85
N VAL A 37 11.83 7.95 -5.55
CA VAL A 37 12.75 9.05 -5.84
C VAL A 37 12.03 10.13 -6.65
N LEU A 38 11.33 9.74 -7.74
CA LEU A 38 10.55 10.66 -8.55
C LEU A 38 9.41 11.32 -7.77
N ALA A 39 8.77 10.59 -6.86
CA ALA A 39 7.76 11.17 -5.96
C ALA A 39 8.37 12.22 -5.03
N THR A 40 9.56 11.94 -4.48
CA THR A 40 10.29 12.86 -3.60
C THR A 40 10.66 14.13 -4.31
N ASP A 41 11.27 13.99 -5.49
CA ASP A 41 11.67 15.09 -6.34
C ASP A 41 10.47 15.95 -6.74
N ALA A 42 9.39 15.31 -7.19
CA ALA A 42 8.13 16.00 -7.50
C ALA A 42 7.52 16.70 -6.28
N ALA A 43 7.68 16.18 -5.07
CA ALA A 43 7.19 16.82 -3.85
C ALA A 43 7.94 18.11 -3.54
N GLN A 44 9.27 18.02 -3.59
CA GLN A 44 10.18 19.14 -3.35
C GLN A 44 9.95 20.26 -4.36
N HIS A 45 9.85 19.92 -5.65
CA HIS A 45 9.57 20.88 -6.72
C HIS A 45 8.22 21.59 -6.57
N ASN A 46 7.22 20.92 -5.98
CA ASN A 46 5.90 21.50 -5.76
C ASN A 46 5.73 22.15 -4.38
N GLY A 47 6.79 22.21 -3.55
CA GLY A 47 6.72 22.73 -2.17
C GLY A 47 5.77 21.93 -1.27
N ILE A 48 5.50 20.67 -1.62
CA ILE A 48 4.61 19.79 -0.87
C ILE A 48 5.43 19.05 0.17
N ASN A 49 5.11 19.27 1.45
CA ASN A 49 5.68 18.47 2.53
C ASN A 49 4.93 17.12 2.58
N LEU A 50 5.50 16.08 1.97
CA LEU A 50 4.97 14.72 2.05
C LEU A 50 5.44 14.06 3.33
N GLN A 51 4.49 13.73 4.19
CA GLN A 51 4.74 12.76 5.26
C GLN A 51 4.49 11.35 4.70
N TRP A 52 5.56 10.70 4.22
CA TRP A 52 5.52 9.36 3.61
C TRP A 52 4.61 8.37 4.35
N ASN A 53 4.83 8.24 5.66
CA ASN A 53 4.09 7.30 6.50
C ASN A 53 2.60 7.64 6.59
N HIS A 54 2.26 8.93 6.62
CA HIS A 54 0.87 9.38 6.69
C HIS A 54 0.15 9.18 5.35
N GLU A 55 0.81 9.51 4.25
CA GLU A 55 0.27 9.35 2.89
C GLU A 55 0.06 7.87 2.55
N LEU A 56 1.01 7.00 2.92
CA LEU A 56 0.87 5.54 2.77
C LEU A 56 -0.21 4.97 3.69
N ALA A 57 -0.38 5.47 4.91
CA ALA A 57 -1.47 5.04 5.78
C ALA A 57 -2.86 5.40 5.18
N MET A 58 -2.97 6.61 4.63
CA MET A 58 -4.19 7.09 3.96
C MET A 58 -4.49 6.33 2.66
N LEU A 59 -3.47 6.08 1.85
CA LEU A 59 -3.59 5.32 0.61
C LEU A 59 -3.82 3.84 0.88
N GLY A 60 -3.16 3.26 1.88
CA GLY A 60 -3.26 1.86 2.26
C GLY A 60 -4.70 1.42 2.59
N ALA A 61 -5.49 2.27 3.25
CA ALA A 61 -6.91 1.99 3.50
C ALA A 61 -7.75 1.96 2.20
N SER A 62 -7.34 2.70 1.17
CA SER A 62 -8.01 2.72 -0.14
C SER A 62 -7.57 1.54 -1.00
N ILE A 63 -6.27 1.20 -0.98
CA ILE A 63 -5.69 0.03 -1.65
C ILE A 63 -6.29 -1.26 -1.09
N ARG A 64 -6.37 -1.42 0.23
CA ARG A 64 -6.97 -2.60 0.86
C ARG A 64 -8.45 -2.78 0.51
N ARG A 65 -9.20 -1.68 0.43
CA ARG A 65 -10.61 -1.72 -0.04
C ARG A 65 -10.72 -2.13 -1.50
N LEU A 66 -9.81 -1.67 -2.35
CA LEU A 66 -9.75 -2.07 -3.75
C LEU A 66 -9.37 -3.55 -3.90
N ALA A 67 -8.35 -3.99 -3.17
CA ALA A 67 -7.91 -5.39 -3.15
C ALA A 67 -9.04 -6.34 -2.69
N ALA A 68 -9.74 -6.00 -1.61
CA ALA A 68 -10.88 -6.78 -1.13
C ALA A 68 -12.09 -6.81 -2.10
N GLY A 69 -12.17 -5.86 -3.03
CA GLY A 69 -13.19 -5.84 -4.09
C GLY A 69 -12.79 -6.62 -5.35
N LEU A 70 -11.49 -6.82 -5.56
CA LEU A 70 -10.94 -7.53 -6.72
C LEU A 70 -10.64 -9.00 -6.43
N ASP A 71 -10.32 -9.33 -5.18
CA ASP A 71 -10.11 -10.70 -4.71
C ASP A 71 -10.83 -10.91 -3.36
N PRO A 72 -11.94 -11.66 -3.32
CA PRO A 72 -12.70 -11.91 -2.10
C PRO A 72 -11.96 -12.82 -1.10
N GLU A 73 -10.86 -13.48 -1.49
CA GLU A 73 -10.04 -14.29 -0.57
C GLU A 73 -9.07 -13.44 0.29
N VAL A 74 -8.87 -12.16 -0.03
CA VAL A 74 -8.17 -11.18 0.83
C VAL A 74 -9.04 -10.72 2.02
N ARG A 75 -10.16 -11.42 2.27
CA ARG A 75 -10.96 -11.32 3.50
C ARG A 75 -10.30 -12.11 4.63
N GLU A 76 -9.22 -11.60 5.19
CA GLU A 76 -8.96 -11.84 6.61
C GLU A 76 -9.39 -10.63 7.44
N PRO A 77 -9.94 -10.89 8.65
CA PRO A 77 -10.97 -10.04 9.23
C PRO A 77 -10.35 -8.79 9.83
N ILE A 78 -11.05 -7.69 9.63
CA ILE A 78 -10.81 -6.46 10.38
C ILE A 78 -11.15 -6.78 11.84
N HIS A 79 -10.13 -6.93 12.70
CA HIS A 79 -10.29 -6.78 14.15
C HIS A 79 -9.58 -5.50 14.62
N PRO A 80 -10.25 -4.34 14.56
CA PRO A 80 -9.94 -3.20 15.38
C PRO A 80 -10.88 -3.26 16.58
N ASP A 81 -10.35 -3.56 17.76
CA ASP A 81 -11.07 -3.52 19.04
C ASP A 81 -12.24 -4.51 19.19
N SER A 82 -11.94 -5.71 19.69
CA SER A 82 -12.90 -6.46 20.52
C SER A 82 -12.67 -6.08 21.98
N PRO A 83 -13.41 -5.10 22.55
CA PRO A 83 -13.61 -5.11 24.00
C PRO A 83 -14.50 -6.31 24.33
N MET A 84 -14.12 -7.06 25.36
CA MET A 84 -14.95 -8.10 25.97
C MET A 84 -16.42 -7.69 26.05
N GLY A 85 -17.34 -8.51 25.54
CA GLY A 85 -18.74 -8.16 25.61
C GLY A 85 -19.72 -9.22 25.10
N SER A 86 -20.10 -10.11 26.02
CA SER A 86 -21.42 -10.76 26.11
C SER A 86 -21.71 -11.98 25.25
N LEU A 87 -21.73 -13.12 25.95
CA LEU A 87 -22.67 -14.23 25.75
C LEU A 87 -24.05 -13.73 25.26
N VAL A 88 -24.61 -14.40 24.24
CA VAL A 88 -26.03 -14.80 24.25
C VAL A 88 -26.17 -16.16 23.56
N THR A 89 -26.79 -17.06 24.32
CA THR A 89 -27.25 -18.42 24.03
C THR A 89 -28.41 -18.45 23.04
N PHE A 90 -28.48 -19.47 22.18
CA PHE A 90 -29.73 -20.18 21.85
C PHE A 90 -29.42 -21.65 21.59
#